data_AF-A0A1M6IRQ8-F1
#
_entry.id   AF-A0A1M6IRQ8-F1
#
_cell.length_a   1.000
_cell.length_b   1.000
_cell.length_c   1.000
_cell.angle_alpha   90.00
_cell.angle_beta   90.00
_cell.angle_gamma   90.00
#
_symmetry.space_group_name_H-M   'P 1'
#
loop_
_entity.id
_entity.type
_entity.pdbx_description
1 polymer ?
#
loop_
_entity_poly.entity_id
_entity_poly.type
_entity_poly.pdbx_seq_one_letter_code
_entity_poly.pdbx_strand_id
1 'polypeptide(L)'
;MIGFAFIPFMMIFIFQLFLAIFVYNDSKKRGMNPVLWVLITILMPNLIGFIIYLVVRSQSSQWIQANKPSGRQSPDYSRRVDTDKGYGKDYDRVSVSSRSAEERRCQTCGRTLTGNPYKCPYCGAEVYNEMFDDGMAQANAARKSIIAVLAILLAVGMLFFAFIALTPFRYMNIEEVIDTFKYEIFRGEDQNTSSVISSKYSYWDGTKEKTIDVDRNGVLEIEFELVSKEGIVYAVLKDDDNNIMYNFPGNAREIVVFDVQKGDRYYISVVGQEAKGSYKFEWRIK
;
A
#
# COMPACT_ATOMS: atom_id res chain seq x y z
N MET A 1 -3.64 2.08 19.03
CA MET A 1 -2.69 3.07 18.44
C MET A 1 -1.84 2.63 17.22
N ILE A 2 -1.87 1.37 16.77
CA ILE A 2 -1.03 0.88 15.64
C ILE A 2 -1.37 1.55 14.29
N GLY A 3 -2.62 1.97 14.09
CA GLY A 3 -3.05 2.61 12.84
C GLY A 3 -2.33 3.92 12.51
N PHE A 4 -1.89 4.68 13.52
CA PHE A 4 -1.21 5.96 13.31
C PHE A 4 0.20 5.81 12.75
N ALA A 5 0.87 4.69 13.01
CA ALA A 5 2.22 4.44 12.52
C ALA A 5 2.24 4.09 11.01
N PHE A 6 1.14 3.58 10.45
CA PHE A 6 1.06 3.20 9.04
C PHE A 6 0.67 4.34 8.10
N ILE A 7 0.03 5.39 8.61
CA ILE A 7 -0.38 6.57 7.84
C ILE A 7 0.78 7.21 7.06
N PRO A 8 1.97 7.50 7.65
CA PRO A 8 3.06 8.11 6.90
C PRO A 8 3.60 7.20 5.79
N PHE A 9 3.70 5.89 6.03
CA PHE A 9 4.13 4.93 5.00
C PHE A 9 3.12 4.82 3.86
N MET A 10 1.82 4.83 4.17
CA MET A 10 0.76 4.82 3.18
C MET A 10 0.76 6.11 2.34
N MET A 11 0.97 7.28 2.95
CA MET A 11 1.09 8.55 2.22
C MET A 11 2.29 8.56 1.26
N ILE A 12 3.45 8.05 1.71
CA ILE A 12 4.65 7.95 0.85
C ILE A 12 4.41 6.98 -0.31
N PHE A 13 3.76 5.84 -0.06
CA PHE A 13 3.44 4.86 -1.08
C PHE A 13 2.46 5.41 -2.13
N ILE A 14 1.39 6.07 -1.68
CA ILE A 14 0.41 6.72 -2.57
C ILE A 14 1.11 7.78 -3.43
N PHE A 15 1.97 8.61 -2.82
CA PHE A 15 2.74 9.61 -3.55
C PHE A 15 3.64 9.00 -4.64
N GLN A 16 4.32 7.89 -4.32
CA GLN A 16 5.14 7.17 -5.29
C GLN A 16 4.32 6.59 -6.45
N LEU A 17 3.10 6.11 -6.18
CA LEU A 17 2.18 5.63 -7.21
C LEU A 17 1.75 6.75 -8.16
N PHE A 18 1.44 7.94 -7.64
CA PHE A 18 1.14 9.11 -8.46
C PHE A 18 2.29 9.50 -9.39
N LEU A 19 3.54 9.45 -8.89
CA LEU A 19 4.72 9.73 -9.71
C LEU A 19 4.91 8.68 -10.82
N ALA A 20 4.68 7.39 -10.52
CA ALA A 20 4.74 6.34 -11.52
C ALA A 20 3.70 6.55 -12.64
N ILE A 21 2.46 6.90 -12.28
CA ILE A 21 1.39 7.19 -13.26
C ILE A 21 1.76 8.42 -14.10
N PHE A 22 2.31 9.46 -13.48
CA PHE A 22 2.79 10.65 -14.19
C PHE A 22 3.89 10.30 -15.19
N VAL A 23 4.91 9.56 -14.77
CA VAL A 23 6.04 9.15 -15.63
C VAL A 23 5.55 8.28 -16.78
N TYR A 24 4.60 7.37 -16.55
CA TYR A 24 4.00 6.55 -17.60
C TYR A 24 3.34 7.41 -18.68
N ASN A 25 2.51 8.36 -18.28
CA ASN A 25 1.79 9.23 -19.22
C ASN A 25 2.73 10.21 -19.94
N ASP A 26 3.72 10.77 -19.26
CA ASP A 26 4.69 11.71 -19.85
C ASP A 26 5.65 11.00 -20.81
N SER A 27 6.12 9.79 -20.47
CA SER A 27 6.98 9.00 -21.35
C SER A 27 6.26 8.52 -22.61
N LYS A 28 4.99 8.11 -22.48
CA LYS A 28 4.13 7.73 -23.62
C LYS A 28 3.92 8.89 -24.60
N LYS A 29 3.70 10.11 -24.08
CA LYS A 29 3.58 11.33 -24.92
C LYS A 29 4.87 11.69 -25.66
N ARG A 30 6.02 11.26 -25.15
CA ARG A 30 7.34 11.56 -25.68
C ARG A 30 7.94 10.43 -26.53
N GLY A 31 7.18 9.37 -26.80
CA GLY A 31 7.64 8.22 -27.59
C GLY A 31 8.74 7.39 -26.92
N MET A 32 8.94 7.54 -25.60
CA MET A 32 9.87 6.72 -24.82
C MET A 32 9.17 5.47 -24.31
N ASN A 33 9.90 4.38 -24.07
CA ASN A 33 9.33 3.14 -23.53
C ASN A 33 8.74 3.40 -22.12
N PRO A 34 7.40 3.39 -21.96
CA PRO A 34 6.79 3.84 -20.71
C PRO A 34 7.02 2.88 -19.54
N VAL A 35 7.04 1.58 -19.84
CA VAL A 35 7.22 0.53 -18.84
C VAL A 35 8.60 0.62 -18.21
N LEU A 36 9.63 0.87 -19.02
CA LEU A 36 11.00 1.01 -18.55
C LEU A 36 11.17 2.21 -17.60
N TRP A 37 10.60 3.37 -17.95
CA TRP A 37 10.72 4.57 -17.12
C TRP A 37 9.92 4.49 -15.82
N VAL A 38 8.76 3.84 -15.84
CA VAL A 38 7.99 3.53 -14.64
C VAL A 38 8.78 2.60 -13.73
N LEU A 39 9.41 1.55 -14.29
CA LEU A 39 10.20 0.60 -13.54
C LEU A 39 11.38 1.29 -12.82
N ILE A 40 12.14 2.13 -13.54
CA ILE A 40 13.24 2.91 -12.97
C ILE A 40 12.75 3.83 -11.84
N THR A 41 11.58 4.44 -12.02
CA THR A 41 10.98 5.36 -11.03
C THR A 41 10.54 4.63 -9.76
N ILE A 42 9.99 3.42 -9.88
CA ILE A 42 9.53 2.62 -8.73
C ILE A 42 10.69 1.94 -8.01
N LEU A 43 11.74 1.49 -8.72
CA LEU A 43 12.87 0.78 -8.12
C LEU A 43 13.76 1.65 -7.24
N MET A 44 13.91 2.90 -7.62
CA MET A 44 14.87 3.80 -6.99
C MET A 44 14.18 4.53 -5.83
N PRO A 45 14.57 4.25 -4.58
CA PRO A 45 13.99 4.93 -3.42
C PRO A 45 14.32 6.43 -3.43
N ASN A 46 13.60 7.20 -2.62
CA ASN A 46 13.88 8.62 -2.39
C ASN A 46 13.84 9.49 -3.66
N LEU A 47 12.93 9.20 -4.60
CA LEU A 47 12.72 9.99 -5.82
C LEU A 47 13.90 9.99 -6.80
N ILE A 48 14.94 9.20 -6.56
CA ILE A 48 16.13 9.16 -7.42
C ILE A 48 15.76 8.75 -8.85
N GLY A 49 14.89 7.76 -9.02
CA GLY A 49 14.43 7.30 -10.34
C GLY A 49 13.60 8.36 -11.07
N PHE A 50 12.81 9.14 -10.32
CA PHE A 50 12.08 10.27 -10.87
C PHE A 50 13.03 11.39 -11.30
N ILE A 51 14.07 11.71 -10.52
CA ILE A 51 15.09 12.70 -10.88
C ILE A 51 15.83 12.26 -12.15
N ILE A 52 16.24 11.01 -12.24
CA ILE A 52 16.89 10.46 -13.45
C ILE A 52 15.98 10.61 -14.67
N TYR A 53 14.69 10.28 -14.54
CA TYR A 53 13.69 10.50 -15.59
C TYR A 53 13.64 11.98 -16.03
N LEU A 54 13.61 12.91 -15.06
CA LEU A 54 13.55 14.35 -15.34
C LEU A 54 14.81 14.86 -16.05
N VAL A 55 15.99 14.31 -15.76
CA VAL A 55 17.26 14.67 -16.42
C VAL A 55 17.31 14.11 -17.84
N VAL A 56 16.91 12.87 -18.05
CA VAL A 56 16.96 12.26 -19.39
C VAL A 56 15.91 12.88 -20.32
N ARG A 57 14.71 13.17 -19.80
CA ARG A 57 13.69 13.87 -20.61
C ARG A 57 14.11 15.30 -21.00
N SER A 58 14.95 15.98 -20.21
CA SER A 58 15.38 17.33 -20.56
C SER A 58 16.29 17.32 -21.78
N GLN A 59 17.14 16.28 -21.92
CA GLN A 59 18.02 16.11 -23.07
C GLN A 59 17.25 15.75 -24.36
N SER A 60 16.19 14.93 -24.29
CA SER A 60 15.41 14.57 -25.49
C SER A 60 14.64 15.76 -26.09
N SER A 61 14.20 16.70 -25.25
CA SER A 61 13.52 17.92 -25.71
C SER A 61 14.44 18.87 -26.50
N GLN A 62 15.73 18.91 -26.16
CA GLN A 62 16.73 19.74 -26.84
C GLN A 62 17.06 19.20 -28.24
N TRP A 63 17.17 17.88 -28.41
CA TRP A 63 17.36 17.25 -29.73
C TRP A 63 16.18 17.52 -30.68
N ILE A 64 14.94 17.44 -30.20
CA ILE A 64 13.74 17.71 -31.04
C ILE A 64 13.72 19.17 -31.53
N GLN A 65 14.18 20.13 -30.73
CA GLN A 65 14.24 21.53 -31.13
C GLN A 65 15.42 21.82 -32.06
N ALA A 66 16.57 21.19 -31.83
CA ALA A 66 17.76 21.33 -32.68
C ALA A 66 17.56 20.78 -34.10
N ASN A 67 16.70 19.77 -34.28
CA ASN A 67 16.38 19.16 -35.57
C ASN A 67 15.02 19.59 -36.16
N LYS A 68 14.39 20.63 -35.60
CA LYS A 68 13.15 21.16 -36.18
C LYS A 68 13.50 21.88 -37.50
N PRO A 69 12.96 21.46 -38.67
CA PRO A 69 13.22 22.17 -39.91
C PRO A 69 12.74 23.61 -39.73
N SER A 70 13.63 24.57 -39.93
CA SER A 70 13.32 25.99 -39.86
C SER A 70 12.23 26.28 -40.89
N GLY A 71 10.99 26.46 -40.42
CA GLY A 71 9.88 26.85 -41.27
C GLY A 71 10.17 28.21 -41.87
N ARG A 72 10.58 28.25 -43.14
CA ARG A 72 10.31 29.43 -43.97
C ARG A 72 8.81 29.53 -44.13
N GLN A 73 8.24 30.67 -43.77
CA GLN A 73 6.85 31.00 -44.01
C GLN A 73 6.54 30.78 -45.50
N SER A 74 5.52 29.98 -45.77
CA SER A 74 5.01 29.72 -47.12
C SER A 74 4.53 31.05 -47.73
N PRO A 75 4.90 31.40 -48.98
CA PRO A 75 4.23 32.48 -49.68
C PRO A 75 2.78 32.08 -49.94
N ASP A 76 1.92 33.06 -49.75
CA ASP A 76 0.48 33.04 -50.02
C ASP A 76 0.21 32.62 -51.48
N TYR A 77 -0.31 31.40 -51.67
CA TYR A 77 -0.78 30.92 -52.98
C TYR A 77 -2.28 31.18 -53.11
N SER A 78 -2.63 32.45 -53.24
CA SER A 78 -3.86 32.86 -53.90
C SER A 78 -3.51 33.59 -55.20
N ARG A 79 -3.47 32.86 -56.32
CA ARG A 79 -3.62 33.48 -57.64
C ARG A 79 -4.19 32.48 -58.65
N ARG A 80 -5.34 32.86 -59.21
CA ARG A 80 -6.03 32.23 -60.33
C ARG A 80 -5.09 32.04 -61.51
N VAL A 81 -5.21 30.91 -62.20
CA VAL A 81 -4.90 30.82 -63.63
C VAL A 81 -6.03 30.03 -64.29
N ASP A 82 -6.73 30.73 -65.16
CA ASP A 82 -7.76 30.26 -66.08
C ASP A 82 -7.14 29.38 -67.19
N THR A 83 -7.96 28.50 -67.78
CA THR A 83 -7.89 27.92 -69.16
C THR A 83 -6.52 27.39 -69.66
N ASP A 84 -6.37 26.18 -70.19
CA ASP A 84 -7.02 25.68 -71.40
C ASP A 84 -6.61 24.20 -71.64
N LYS A 85 -7.27 23.53 -72.59
CA LYS A 85 -7.08 22.12 -72.98
C LYS A 85 -5.62 21.73 -73.30
N GLY A 86 -5.19 20.53 -72.89
CA GLY A 86 -3.96 19.92 -73.43
C GLY A 86 -3.53 18.64 -72.70
N TYR A 87 -3.57 17.53 -73.41
CA TYR A 87 -3.06 16.21 -73.01
C TYR A 87 -1.53 16.26 -72.79
N GLY A 88 -1.02 15.78 -71.65
CA GLY A 88 0.42 15.70 -71.40
C GLY A 88 0.76 15.11 -70.05
N LYS A 89 1.32 13.89 -70.06
CA LYS A 89 2.08 13.31 -68.95
C LYS A 89 3.26 14.24 -68.64
N ASP A 90 3.54 14.47 -67.36
CA ASP A 90 4.88 14.65 -66.78
C ASP A 90 4.73 15.12 -65.33
N TYR A 91 4.76 14.18 -64.39
CA TYR A 91 5.06 14.52 -63.00
C TYR A 91 6.55 14.34 -62.83
N ASP A 92 7.29 15.42 -63.00
CA ASP A 92 8.63 15.45 -62.45
C ASP A 92 8.93 16.75 -61.70
N ARG A 93 9.55 16.51 -60.54
CA ARG A 93 10.46 17.39 -59.81
C ARG A 93 9.88 18.30 -58.73
N VAL A 94 9.89 17.79 -57.49
CA VAL A 94 10.52 18.52 -56.38
C VAL A 94 11.46 17.57 -55.63
N SER A 95 12.74 17.91 -55.74
CA SER A 95 13.88 17.29 -55.07
C SER A 95 13.83 17.53 -53.56
N VAL A 96 13.55 16.47 -52.82
CA VAL A 96 14.04 16.35 -51.43
C VAL A 96 15.36 15.61 -51.53
N SER A 97 16.45 16.32 -51.28
CA SER A 97 17.76 15.73 -51.05
C SER A 97 17.73 14.96 -49.71
N SER A 98 17.04 13.83 -49.69
CA SER A 98 17.31 12.75 -48.77
C SER A 98 18.60 12.09 -49.26
N ARG A 99 19.57 11.95 -48.36
CA ARG A 99 20.71 11.08 -48.59
C ARG A 99 20.17 9.69 -48.98
N SER A 100 20.51 9.28 -50.20
CA SER A 100 20.50 7.91 -50.71
C SER A 100 19.20 7.12 -50.49
N ALA A 101 18.21 7.32 -51.38
CA ALA A 101 17.49 6.17 -51.92
C ALA A 101 18.51 5.36 -52.75
N GLU A 102 19.39 4.64 -52.05
CA GLU A 102 20.35 3.75 -52.67
C GLU A 102 19.56 2.70 -53.43
N GLU A 103 19.73 2.70 -54.76
CA GLU A 103 19.09 1.74 -55.67
C GLU A 103 19.53 0.32 -55.28
N ARG A 104 18.78 -0.31 -54.38
CA ARG A 104 19.10 -1.66 -53.91
C ARG A 104 18.90 -2.63 -55.07
N ARG A 105 19.91 -3.45 -55.35
CA ARG A 105 19.82 -4.52 -56.33
C ARG A 105 19.54 -5.84 -55.63
N CYS A 106 18.69 -6.66 -56.23
CA CYS A 106 18.48 -8.03 -55.77
C CYS A 106 19.80 -8.81 -55.90
N GLN A 107 20.26 -9.44 -54.82
CA GLN A 107 21.52 -10.21 -54.84
C GLN A 107 21.42 -11.48 -55.70
N THR A 108 20.22 -12.01 -55.93
CA THR A 108 20.00 -13.22 -56.73
C THR A 108 19.92 -12.95 -58.22
N CYS A 109 19.25 -11.86 -58.63
CA CYS A 109 19.00 -11.59 -60.06
C CYS A 109 19.61 -10.28 -60.58
N GLY A 110 20.23 -9.47 -59.72
CA GLY A 110 20.93 -8.23 -60.07
C GLY A 110 20.03 -7.05 -60.45
N ARG A 111 18.71 -7.23 -60.55
CA ARG A 111 17.78 -6.17 -60.92
C ARG A 111 17.57 -5.17 -59.80
N THR A 112 17.40 -3.90 -60.17
CA THR A 112 17.14 -2.83 -59.22
C THR A 112 15.72 -2.91 -58.69
N LEU A 113 15.59 -2.69 -57.38
CA LEU A 113 14.33 -2.74 -56.66
C LEU A 113 13.85 -1.32 -56.39
N THR A 114 12.62 -1.03 -56.78
CA THR A 114 11.94 0.21 -56.43
C THR A 114 11.16 0.00 -55.13
N GLY A 115 11.52 0.76 -54.09
CA GLY A 115 10.90 0.66 -52.76
C GLY A 115 11.50 -0.41 -51.87
N ASN A 116 10.72 -0.89 -50.89
CA ASN A 116 11.17 -1.85 -49.88
C ASN A 116 10.40 -3.19 -49.92
N PRO A 117 10.48 -3.97 -51.03
CA PRO A 117 9.73 -5.21 -51.14
C PRO A 117 10.40 -6.37 -50.39
N TYR A 118 9.64 -7.09 -49.56
CA TYR A 118 10.12 -8.29 -48.85
C TYR A 118 10.51 -9.45 -49.80
N LYS A 119 9.98 -9.45 -51.03
CA LYS A 119 10.31 -10.42 -52.10
C LYS A 119 10.57 -9.70 -53.42
N CYS A 120 11.58 -10.15 -54.15
CA CYS A 120 11.89 -9.60 -55.47
C CYS A 120 10.74 -9.94 -56.45
N PRO A 121 10.12 -8.95 -57.12
CA PRO A 121 9.01 -9.20 -58.04
C PRO A 121 9.45 -9.91 -59.34
N TYR A 122 10.75 -9.93 -59.64
CA TYR A 122 11.29 -10.50 -60.87
C TYR A 122 11.76 -11.95 -60.73
N CYS A 123 12.22 -12.35 -59.55
CA CYS A 123 12.77 -13.70 -59.34
C CYS A 123 12.20 -14.43 -58.10
N GLY A 124 11.37 -13.75 -57.30
CA GLY A 124 10.77 -14.32 -56.10
C GLY A 124 11.70 -14.49 -54.90
N ALA A 125 13.00 -14.20 -55.04
CA ALA A 125 13.96 -14.29 -53.94
C ALA A 125 13.62 -13.32 -52.80
N GLU A 126 13.80 -13.77 -51.56
CA GLU A 126 13.63 -12.93 -50.38
C GLU A 126 14.75 -11.88 -50.32
N VAL A 127 14.38 -10.64 -50.04
CA VAL A 127 15.31 -9.52 -50.00
C VAL A 127 15.66 -9.28 -48.53
N TYR A 128 16.87 -9.66 -48.13
CA TYR A 128 17.36 -9.43 -46.77
C TYR A 128 17.40 -7.94 -46.49
N ASN A 129 16.76 -7.52 -45.39
CA ASN A 129 16.57 -6.12 -45.05
C ASN A 129 17.11 -5.87 -43.65
N GLU A 130 18.35 -5.39 -43.57
CA GLU A 130 19.09 -5.19 -42.32
C GLU A 130 18.30 -4.38 -41.29
N MET A 131 17.54 -3.36 -41.72
CA MET A 131 16.69 -2.55 -40.82
C MET A 131 15.54 -3.30 -40.14
N PHE A 132 15.06 -4.42 -40.69
CA PHE A 132 13.89 -5.15 -40.16
C PHE A 132 14.30 -6.31 -39.25
N ASP A 133 15.43 -6.96 -39.53
CA ASP A 133 15.94 -8.08 -38.74
C ASP A 133 16.56 -7.62 -37.40
N ASP A 134 17.27 -6.49 -37.40
CA ASP A 134 17.83 -5.90 -36.19
C ASP A 134 16.74 -5.54 -35.17
N GLY A 135 15.57 -5.10 -35.65
CA GLY A 135 14.42 -4.77 -34.81
C GLY A 135 13.82 -5.98 -34.07
N MET A 136 13.78 -7.15 -34.70
CA MET A 136 13.25 -8.37 -34.07
C MET A 136 14.26 -9.02 -33.12
N ALA A 137 15.54 -9.01 -33.47
CA ALA A 137 16.62 -9.50 -32.61
C ALA A 137 16.73 -8.67 -31.32
N GLN A 138 16.66 -7.34 -31.43
CA GLN A 138 16.71 -6.43 -30.28
C GLN A 138 15.46 -6.55 -29.38
N ALA A 139 14.29 -6.84 -29.95
CA ALA A 139 13.05 -7.07 -29.19
C ALA A 139 13.09 -8.36 -28.32
N ASN A 140 13.70 -9.43 -28.82
CA ASN A 140 13.77 -10.71 -28.10
C ASN A 140 14.87 -10.72 -27.02
N ALA A 141 15.99 -10.03 -27.26
CA ALA A 141 17.01 -9.79 -26.24
C ALA A 141 16.46 -8.95 -25.07
N ALA A 142 15.67 -7.91 -25.39
CA ALA A 142 14.99 -7.08 -24.39
C ALA A 142 13.95 -7.87 -23.57
N ARG A 143 13.19 -8.80 -24.18
CA ARG A 143 12.23 -9.64 -23.43
C ARG A 143 12.90 -10.54 -22.39
N LYS A 144 14.08 -11.10 -22.69
CA LYS A 144 14.81 -11.98 -21.77
C LYS A 144 15.41 -11.20 -20.59
N SER A 145 15.92 -9.99 -20.82
CA SER A 145 16.42 -9.13 -19.73
C SER A 145 15.31 -8.58 -18.83
N ILE A 146 14.12 -8.28 -19.37
CA ILE A 146 12.96 -7.83 -18.59
C ILE A 146 12.48 -8.91 -17.60
N ILE A 147 12.39 -10.17 -18.02
CA ILE A 147 11.94 -11.27 -17.14
C ILE A 147 12.93 -11.50 -15.99
N ALA A 148 14.23 -11.44 -16.27
CA ALA A 148 15.27 -11.59 -15.24
C ALA A 148 15.20 -10.46 -14.20
N VAL A 149 14.97 -9.21 -14.63
CA VAL A 149 14.82 -8.06 -13.72
C VAL A 149 13.54 -8.17 -12.88
N LEU A 150 12.42 -8.60 -13.47
CA LEU A 150 11.16 -8.83 -12.74
C LEU A 150 11.27 -9.93 -11.68
N ALA A 151 11.98 -11.02 -11.98
CA ALA A 151 12.19 -12.12 -11.04
C ALA A 151 13.03 -11.69 -9.83
N ILE A 152 14.12 -10.94 -10.07
CA ILE A 152 14.98 -10.39 -9.01
C ILE A 152 14.17 -9.40 -8.14
N LEU A 153 13.30 -8.60 -8.75
CA LEU A 153 12.44 -7.65 -8.03
C LEU A 153 11.41 -8.32 -7.14
N LEU A 154 10.76 -9.37 -7.63
CA LEU A 154 9.86 -10.18 -6.81
C LEU A 154 10.59 -10.82 -5.63
N ALA A 155 11.82 -11.31 -5.85
CA ALA A 155 12.64 -11.88 -4.80
C ALA A 155 13.05 -10.84 -3.73
N VAL A 156 13.50 -9.65 -4.14
CA VAL A 156 13.86 -8.56 -3.22
C VAL A 156 12.63 -8.02 -2.48
N GLY A 157 11.50 -7.87 -3.16
CA GLY A 157 10.23 -7.49 -2.56
C GLY A 157 9.75 -8.50 -1.52
N MET A 158 9.85 -9.81 -1.81
CA MET A 158 9.57 -10.88 -0.84
C MET A 158 10.52 -10.85 0.35
N LEU A 159 11.81 -10.61 0.13
CA LEU A 159 12.79 -10.50 1.22
C LEU A 159 12.52 -9.28 2.11
N PHE A 160 12.14 -8.15 1.52
CA PHE A 160 11.75 -6.95 2.25
C PHE A 160 10.44 -7.16 3.02
N PHE A 161 9.45 -7.81 2.42
CA PHE A 161 8.21 -8.16 3.09
C PHE A 161 8.42 -9.18 4.19
N ALA A 162 9.30 -10.17 3.98
CA ALA A 162 9.72 -11.11 5.01
C ALA A 162 10.46 -10.39 6.15
N PHE A 163 11.32 -9.42 5.84
CA PHE A 163 11.99 -8.60 6.86
C PHE A 163 10.97 -7.75 7.65
N ILE A 164 10.00 -7.14 6.99
CA ILE A 164 8.88 -6.42 7.63
C ILE A 164 7.93 -7.36 8.38
N ALA A 165 7.81 -8.63 7.99
CA ALA A 165 7.01 -9.60 8.74
C ALA A 165 7.78 -10.13 9.96
N LEU A 166 9.10 -10.27 9.85
CA LEU A 166 9.97 -10.81 10.90
C LEU A 166 10.42 -9.76 11.93
N THR A 167 10.43 -8.47 11.58
CA THR A 167 10.89 -7.39 12.46
C THR A 167 9.88 -6.93 13.52
N PRO A 168 8.61 -6.60 13.23
CA PRO A 168 7.66 -6.13 14.24
C PRO A 168 7.25 -7.24 15.21
N PHE A 169 7.33 -8.52 14.80
CA PHE A 169 7.07 -9.64 15.71
C PHE A 169 8.14 -9.83 16.79
N ARG A 170 9.35 -9.27 16.62
CA ARG A 170 10.41 -9.35 17.64
C ARG A 170 10.43 -8.18 18.62
N TYR A 171 9.69 -7.11 18.34
CA TYR A 171 9.67 -5.90 19.16
C TYR A 171 8.30 -5.56 19.74
N MET A 172 7.22 -6.24 19.35
CA MET A 172 5.95 -6.13 20.06
C MET A 172 5.98 -7.01 21.30
N ASN A 173 6.15 -6.39 22.47
CA ASN A 173 5.73 -7.00 23.73
C ASN A 173 4.23 -7.27 23.65
N ILE A 174 3.87 -8.53 23.47
CA ILE A 174 2.48 -8.98 23.31
C ILE A 174 1.63 -8.58 24.53
N GLU A 175 2.23 -8.46 25.72
CA GLU A 175 1.53 -7.97 26.93
C GLU A 175 1.08 -6.51 26.83
N GLU A 176 1.91 -5.58 26.33
CA GLU A 176 1.54 -4.16 26.16
C GLU A 176 0.47 -3.97 25.07
N VAL A 177 0.55 -4.78 24.01
CA VAL A 177 -0.44 -4.76 22.93
C VAL A 177 -1.79 -5.29 23.44
N ILE A 178 -1.79 -6.37 24.24
CA ILE A 178 -3.01 -6.90 24.87
C ILE A 178 -3.62 -5.87 25.83
N ASP A 179 -2.83 -5.16 26.63
CA ASP A 179 -3.36 -4.12 27.53
C ASP A 179 -3.92 -2.91 26.77
N THR A 180 -3.28 -2.51 25.66
CA THR A 180 -3.78 -1.45 24.79
C THR A 180 -5.10 -1.86 24.10
N PHE A 181 -5.21 -3.11 23.65
CA PHE A 181 -6.45 -3.62 23.05
C PHE A 181 -7.57 -3.84 24.08
N LYS A 182 -7.24 -4.23 25.32
CA LYS A 182 -8.21 -4.23 26.43
C LYS A 182 -8.78 -2.83 26.63
N TYR A 183 -7.94 -1.80 26.65
CA TYR A 183 -8.37 -0.42 26.92
C TYR A 183 -9.29 0.18 25.83
N GLU A 184 -9.04 -0.11 24.54
CA GLU A 184 -9.90 0.38 23.45
C GLU A 184 -11.27 -0.32 23.37
N ILE A 185 -11.40 -1.53 23.94
CA ILE A 185 -12.65 -2.31 23.99
C ILE A 185 -13.54 -1.90 25.18
N PHE A 186 -12.95 -1.38 26.26
CA PHE A 186 -13.67 -0.85 27.43
C PHE A 186 -14.21 0.58 27.19
N ARG A 187 -15.34 0.72 26.47
CA ARG A 187 -16.17 1.95 26.53
C ARG A 187 -17.04 1.95 27.80
N GLY A 188 -16.42 2.02 28.97
CA GLY A 188 -17.11 2.09 30.25
C GLY A 188 -16.71 3.30 31.07
N GLU A 189 -17.71 3.98 31.65
CA GLU A 189 -17.50 5.02 32.65
C GLU A 189 -17.18 4.34 33.99
N ASP A 190 -15.89 4.22 34.31
CA ASP A 190 -15.42 3.60 35.54
C ASP A 190 -15.44 4.63 36.68
N GLN A 191 -16.09 4.29 37.80
CA GLN A 191 -15.98 5.04 39.06
C GLN A 191 -15.37 4.13 40.11
N ASN A 192 -14.08 4.31 40.37
CA ASN A 192 -13.31 3.54 41.34
C ASN A 192 -12.78 4.47 42.43
N THR A 193 -13.11 4.17 43.68
CA THR A 193 -12.56 4.83 44.87
C THR A 193 -11.81 3.82 45.73
N SER A 194 -11.43 4.19 46.96
CA SER A 194 -10.86 3.26 47.93
C SER A 194 -11.84 2.21 48.44
N SER A 195 -13.16 2.47 48.35
CA SER A 195 -14.21 1.62 48.92
C SER A 195 -15.32 1.25 47.92
N VAL A 196 -15.15 1.60 46.65
CA VAL A 196 -16.12 1.35 45.58
C VAL A 196 -15.38 0.92 44.32
N ILE A 197 -15.88 -0.11 43.64
CA ILE A 197 -15.53 -0.48 42.27
C ILE A 197 -16.80 -0.60 41.44
N SER A 198 -16.89 0.15 40.34
CA SER A 198 -18.06 0.09 39.47
C SER A 198 -17.71 0.33 38.02
N SER A 199 -18.47 -0.32 37.13
CA SER A 199 -18.29 -0.18 35.69
C SER A 199 -19.60 -0.47 34.96
N LYS A 200 -19.86 0.27 33.89
CA LYS A 200 -20.90 -0.03 32.87
C LYS A 200 -20.20 -0.35 31.56
N TYR A 201 -20.51 -1.47 30.94
CA TYR A 201 -19.79 -1.94 29.75
C TYR A 201 -20.76 -2.41 28.67
N SER A 202 -20.51 -1.98 27.44
CA SER A 202 -21.25 -2.41 26.25
C SER A 202 -20.75 -3.75 25.69
N TYR A 203 -19.48 -4.06 25.95
CA TYR A 203 -18.82 -5.32 25.64
C TYR A 203 -17.60 -5.44 26.57
N TRP A 204 -17.43 -6.58 27.21
CA TRP A 204 -16.32 -6.86 28.11
C TRP A 204 -15.93 -8.34 28.06
N ASP A 205 -14.66 -8.58 27.76
CA ASP A 205 -14.01 -9.88 27.92
C ASP A 205 -12.73 -9.70 28.75
N GLY A 206 -12.67 -10.35 29.91
CA GLY A 206 -11.53 -10.30 30.83
C GLY A 206 -11.91 -10.25 32.31
N THR A 207 -10.93 -9.90 33.14
CA THR A 207 -11.05 -9.89 34.61
C THR A 207 -10.65 -8.53 35.17
N LYS A 208 -11.44 -8.00 36.10
CA LYS A 208 -11.12 -6.81 36.89
C LYS A 208 -11.06 -7.21 38.36
N GLU A 209 -9.98 -6.85 39.02
CA GLU A 209 -9.78 -7.18 40.43
C GLU A 209 -9.55 -5.92 41.27
N LYS A 210 -10.04 -5.95 42.51
CA LYS A 210 -9.88 -4.86 43.47
C LYS A 210 -9.61 -5.41 44.86
N THR A 211 -8.55 -4.89 45.45
CA THR A 211 -8.10 -5.23 46.80
C THR A 211 -8.89 -4.44 47.85
N ILE A 212 -9.22 -5.13 48.94
CA ILE A 212 -9.76 -4.61 50.18
C ILE A 212 -8.75 -4.92 51.28
N ASP A 213 -8.01 -3.91 51.74
CA ASP A 213 -7.11 -4.04 52.88
C ASP A 213 -7.87 -3.71 54.17
N VAL A 214 -7.81 -4.61 55.16
CA VAL A 214 -8.52 -4.47 56.43
C VAL A 214 -7.62 -3.76 57.46
N ASP A 215 -7.99 -2.54 57.83
CA ASP A 215 -7.21 -1.68 58.74
C ASP A 215 -7.53 -1.90 60.23
N ARG A 216 -8.64 -2.58 60.52
CA ARG A 216 -9.15 -2.86 61.87
C ARG A 216 -9.95 -4.15 61.92
N ASN A 217 -9.94 -4.82 63.08
CA ASN A 217 -10.85 -5.93 63.34
C ASN A 217 -12.29 -5.43 63.28
N GLY A 218 -13.19 -6.22 62.70
CA GLY A 218 -14.57 -5.82 62.59
C GLY A 218 -15.33 -6.66 61.58
N VAL A 219 -16.35 -6.04 61.00
CA VAL A 219 -17.25 -6.69 60.06
C VAL A 219 -17.14 -5.99 58.70
N LEU A 220 -16.77 -6.75 57.67
CA LEU A 220 -16.75 -6.32 56.27
C LEU A 220 -18.14 -6.49 55.67
N GLU A 221 -18.83 -5.38 55.42
CA GLU A 221 -20.08 -5.35 54.66
C GLU A 221 -19.79 -4.99 53.21
N ILE A 222 -20.26 -5.80 52.27
CA ILE A 222 -20.14 -5.57 50.83
C ILE A 222 -21.55 -5.49 50.23
N GLU A 223 -21.95 -4.31 49.80
CA GLU A 223 -23.13 -4.11 48.94
C GLU A 223 -22.71 -4.31 47.48
N PHE A 224 -23.42 -5.16 46.76
CA PHE A 224 -23.16 -5.36 45.34
C PHE A 224 -24.42 -5.27 44.50
N GLU A 225 -24.25 -4.87 43.25
CA GLU A 225 -25.24 -4.94 42.18
C GLU A 225 -24.54 -5.44 40.93
N LEU A 226 -24.92 -6.62 40.44
CA LEU A 226 -24.32 -7.23 39.26
C LEU A 226 -25.40 -7.52 38.23
N VAL A 227 -25.31 -6.91 37.06
CA VAL A 227 -26.31 -7.00 35.98
C VAL A 227 -25.63 -7.50 34.72
N SER A 228 -26.02 -8.68 34.25
CA SER A 228 -25.63 -9.27 32.96
C SER A 228 -26.81 -9.24 31.99
N LYS A 229 -26.66 -8.51 30.89
CA LYS A 229 -27.65 -8.43 29.80
C LYS A 229 -27.37 -9.44 28.70
N GLU A 230 -26.09 -9.59 28.33
CA GLU A 230 -25.60 -10.54 27.33
C GLU A 230 -24.24 -11.07 27.80
N GLY A 231 -23.88 -12.30 27.41
CA GLY A 231 -22.64 -12.97 27.84
C GLY A 231 -22.67 -13.45 29.30
N ILE A 232 -21.49 -13.81 29.83
CA ILE A 232 -21.34 -14.33 31.19
C ILE A 232 -20.64 -13.28 32.04
N VAL A 233 -21.25 -12.93 33.18
CA VAL A 233 -20.62 -12.11 34.22
C VAL A 233 -20.79 -12.81 35.55
N TYR A 234 -19.69 -12.99 36.27
CA TYR A 234 -19.70 -13.43 37.66
C TYR A 234 -18.63 -12.67 38.45
N ALA A 235 -18.79 -12.62 39.75
CA ALA A 235 -17.75 -12.11 40.63
C ALA A 235 -17.50 -13.08 41.77
N VAL A 236 -16.29 -13.05 42.31
CA VAL A 236 -15.89 -13.83 43.48
C VAL A 236 -15.15 -12.95 44.48
N LEU A 237 -15.33 -13.24 45.76
CA LEU A 237 -14.51 -12.74 46.84
C LEU A 237 -13.44 -13.78 47.16
N LYS A 238 -12.18 -13.36 47.24
CA LYS A 238 -11.06 -14.22 47.59
C LYS A 238 -10.27 -13.70 48.78
N ASP A 239 -9.61 -14.59 49.51
CA ASP A 239 -8.62 -14.26 50.53
C ASP A 239 -7.22 -14.02 49.93
N ASP A 240 -6.21 -13.76 50.78
CA ASP A 240 -4.82 -13.53 50.37
C ASP A 240 -4.12 -14.78 49.81
N ASP A 241 -4.65 -15.97 50.10
CA ASP A 241 -4.22 -17.24 49.53
C ASP A 241 -4.95 -17.56 48.21
N ASN A 242 -5.77 -16.63 47.69
CA ASN A 242 -6.56 -16.74 46.47
C ASN A 242 -7.63 -17.86 46.53
N ASN A 243 -8.03 -18.29 47.73
CA ASN A 243 -9.17 -19.18 47.93
C ASN A 243 -10.48 -18.41 47.76
N ILE A 244 -11.46 -19.04 47.11
CA ILE A 244 -12.78 -18.44 46.91
C ILE A 244 -13.59 -18.52 48.20
N MET A 245 -13.86 -17.36 48.80
CA MET A 245 -14.70 -17.24 50.01
C MET A 245 -16.18 -17.10 49.68
N TYR A 246 -16.50 -16.40 48.58
CA TYR A 246 -17.88 -16.15 48.20
C TYR A 246 -18.02 -16.00 46.68
N ASN A 247 -19.10 -16.55 46.12
CA ASN A 247 -19.49 -16.36 44.72
C ASN A 247 -20.67 -15.40 44.67
N PHE A 248 -20.48 -14.24 44.04
CA PHE A 248 -21.55 -13.26 43.88
C PHE A 248 -22.48 -13.70 42.74
N PRO A 249 -23.78 -13.93 43.00
CA PRO A 249 -24.72 -14.33 41.97
C PRO A 249 -24.88 -13.22 40.92
N GLY A 250 -25.01 -13.64 39.66
CA GLY A 250 -25.35 -12.72 38.57
C GLY A 250 -26.79 -12.26 38.65
N ASN A 251 -27.05 -11.03 38.19
CA ASN A 251 -28.39 -10.41 38.19
C ASN A 251 -29.01 -10.26 39.59
N ALA A 252 -28.17 -9.98 40.58
CA ALA A 252 -28.58 -9.79 41.97
C ALA A 252 -28.09 -8.45 42.51
N ARG A 253 -28.80 -7.96 43.53
CA ARG A 253 -28.42 -6.81 44.33
C ARG A 253 -28.64 -7.11 45.81
N GLU A 254 -27.57 -7.36 46.53
CA GLU A 254 -27.61 -7.83 47.92
C GLU A 254 -26.46 -7.25 48.74
N ILE A 255 -26.52 -7.46 50.06
CA ILE A 255 -25.47 -7.11 51.00
C ILE A 255 -24.98 -8.41 51.63
N VAL A 256 -23.66 -8.62 51.60
CA VAL A 256 -23.00 -9.76 52.25
C VAL A 256 -22.04 -9.28 53.32
N VAL A 257 -21.82 -10.11 54.32
CA VAL A 257 -21.17 -9.72 55.57
C VAL A 257 -20.17 -10.78 55.99
N PHE A 258 -18.95 -10.38 56.33
CA PHE A 258 -17.85 -11.26 56.75
C PHE A 258 -17.16 -10.70 58.00
N ASP A 259 -16.83 -11.57 58.95
CA ASP A 259 -15.94 -11.21 60.07
C ASP A 259 -14.50 -11.12 59.56
N VAL A 260 -13.80 -10.03 59.91
CA VAL A 260 -12.45 -9.74 59.40
C VAL A 260 -11.50 -9.29 60.51
N GLN A 261 -10.22 -9.59 60.33
CA GLN A 261 -9.14 -9.18 61.22
C GLN A 261 -8.24 -8.14 60.57
N LYS A 262 -7.67 -7.27 61.41
CA LYS A 262 -6.71 -6.26 60.97
C LYS A 262 -5.51 -6.94 60.32
N GLY A 263 -5.17 -6.49 59.12
CA GLY A 263 -4.08 -7.05 58.31
C GLY A 263 -4.56 -8.06 57.28
N ASP A 264 -5.83 -8.51 57.35
CA ASP A 264 -6.41 -9.31 56.29
C ASP A 264 -6.49 -8.52 54.98
N ARG A 265 -6.37 -9.25 53.87
CA ARG A 265 -6.53 -8.72 52.54
C ARG A 265 -7.50 -9.59 51.76
N TYR A 266 -8.47 -8.95 51.13
CA TYR A 266 -9.47 -9.60 50.29
C TYR A 266 -9.46 -9.04 48.88
N TYR A 267 -9.90 -9.85 47.92
CA TYR A 267 -9.92 -9.48 46.51
C TYR A 267 -11.31 -9.72 45.93
N ILE A 268 -11.94 -8.67 45.42
CA ILE A 268 -13.13 -8.79 44.59
C ILE A 268 -12.66 -8.95 43.16
N SER A 269 -12.90 -10.13 42.58
CA SER A 269 -12.53 -10.46 41.20
C SER A 269 -13.80 -10.59 40.37
N VAL A 270 -14.02 -9.69 39.43
CA VAL A 270 -15.17 -9.69 38.51
C VAL A 270 -14.68 -10.18 37.16
N VAL A 271 -15.35 -11.17 36.58
CA VAL A 271 -15.01 -11.77 35.29
C VAL A 271 -16.16 -11.58 34.31
N GLY A 272 -15.85 -11.07 33.12
CA GLY A 272 -16.77 -10.99 31.98
C GLY A 272 -16.25 -11.84 30.83
N GLN A 273 -17.15 -12.57 30.15
CA GLN A 273 -16.87 -13.26 28.89
C GLN A 273 -17.92 -12.82 27.87
N GLU A 274 -17.46 -12.08 26.85
CA GLU A 274 -18.34 -11.45 25.83
C GLU A 274 -19.52 -10.70 26.47
N ALA A 275 -19.28 -10.09 27.62
CA ALA A 275 -20.31 -9.64 28.51
C ALA A 275 -20.78 -8.22 28.23
N LYS A 276 -22.06 -7.96 28.45
CA LYS A 276 -22.66 -6.63 28.39
C LYS A 276 -23.51 -6.42 29.63
N GLY A 277 -23.31 -5.30 30.32
CA GLY A 277 -23.92 -5.15 31.63
C GLY A 277 -23.30 -4.05 32.46
N SER A 278 -23.43 -4.24 33.78
CA SER A 278 -22.83 -3.36 34.76
C SER A 278 -22.58 -4.10 36.06
N TYR A 279 -21.56 -3.67 36.79
CA TYR A 279 -21.39 -4.08 38.17
C TYR A 279 -21.10 -2.85 39.04
N LYS A 280 -21.49 -2.94 40.31
CA LYS A 280 -21.11 -2.01 41.36
C LYS A 280 -20.89 -2.81 42.64
N PHE A 281 -19.74 -2.62 43.27
CA PHE A 281 -19.45 -3.12 44.61
C PHE A 281 -19.05 -1.92 45.47
N GLU A 282 -19.62 -1.84 46.66
CA GLU A 282 -19.31 -0.85 47.69
C GLU A 282 -19.10 -1.59 49.00
N TRP A 283 -18.02 -1.31 49.72
CA TRP A 283 -17.73 -1.99 50.97
C TRP A 283 -17.39 -1.05 52.12
N ARG A 284 -17.67 -1.49 53.33
CA ARG A 284 -17.39 -0.77 54.58
C ARG A 284 -16.96 -1.75 55.65
N ILE A 285 -15.92 -1.39 56.41
CA ILE A 285 -15.50 -2.15 57.60
C ILE A 285 -16.11 -1.45 58.80
N LYS A 286 -16.94 -2.14 59.57
CA LYS A 286 -17.55 -1.62 60.81
C LYS A 286 -16.81 -2.09 62.04
#